data_AF-A0A2T2VFM5-F1
#
_entry.id   AF-A0A2T2VFM5-F1
#
_cell.length_a   1.000
_cell.length_b   1.000
_cell.length_c   1.000
_cell.angle_alpha   90.00
_cell.angle_beta   90.00
_cell.angle_gamma   90.00
#
_symmetry.space_group_name_H-M   'P 1'
#
loop_
_entity.id
_entity.type
_entity.pdbx_description
1 polymer ?
#
loop_
_entity_poly.entity_id
_entity_poly.type
_entity_poly.pdbx_seq_one_letter_code
_entity_poly.pdbx_strand_id
1 'polypeptide(L)'
;MNRTGQHFQSLQELIRALANHASLINELFEKRNLSIRKEDALPLVDDKEERLHYLQQREVIRENGDFTELDERFIDFFEQVLDVNAEINNAFIKESLEALQNNIHYYIEEKSTSRKSSYLRKVKAEIRKITNSTWRNVLDLRRNIEDTYKTEPNYKIKIDKLQHYDRKRIDITELIQSTETLCFEKERLFFSQATDEELNRIKWQLRIVFREVQHQLREIEKQTIEYLNQARSRSALIEKLHKVKFLKDRFELKEYSNFVQVLK
;
A
#
# COMPACT_ATOMS: atom_id res chain seq x y z
N MET A 1 4.58 -26.02 19.67
CA MET A 1 5.84 -26.55 19.10
C MET A 1 6.57 -25.38 18.44
N ASN A 2 7.85 -25.22 18.76
CA ASN A 2 8.67 -24.03 18.53
C ASN A 2 8.76 -23.63 17.05
N ARG A 3 8.20 -22.47 16.69
CA ARG A 3 8.50 -21.77 15.43
C ARG A 3 9.67 -20.82 15.68
N THR A 4 10.88 -21.35 15.59
CA THR A 4 12.07 -20.51 15.36
C THR A 4 12.37 -20.60 13.88
N GLY A 5 11.81 -19.68 13.08
CA GLY A 5 12.24 -19.50 11.70
C GLY A 5 13.74 -19.19 11.67
N GLN A 6 14.49 -19.83 10.77
CA GLN A 6 15.88 -19.48 10.57
C GLN A 6 15.93 -18.24 9.68
N HIS A 7 16.33 -17.09 10.23
CA HIS A 7 16.56 -15.91 9.41
C HIS A 7 17.81 -16.07 8.54
N PHE A 8 17.80 -15.41 7.38
CA PHE A 8 19.00 -15.25 6.55
C PHE A 8 20.11 -14.60 7.37
N GLN A 9 21.30 -15.20 7.36
CA GLN A 9 22.45 -14.72 8.13
C GLN A 9 23.26 -13.67 7.36
N SER A 10 23.05 -13.56 6.05
CA SER A 10 23.71 -12.56 5.21
C SER A 10 22.88 -12.17 3.99
N LEU A 11 23.15 -10.97 3.45
CA LEU A 11 22.57 -10.51 2.19
C LEU A 11 22.92 -11.47 1.03
N GLN A 12 24.12 -12.05 1.05
CA GLN A 12 24.55 -12.98 0.01
C GLN A 12 23.74 -14.29 0.04
N GLU A 13 23.40 -14.78 1.23
CA GLU A 13 22.52 -15.94 1.40
C GLU A 13 21.12 -15.64 0.89
N LEU A 14 20.56 -14.47 1.23
CA LEU A 14 19.26 -14.02 0.72
C LEU A 14 19.25 -13.96 -0.81
N ILE A 15 20.21 -13.26 -1.42
CA ILE A 15 20.28 -13.11 -2.88
C ILE A 15 20.38 -14.47 -3.57
N ARG A 16 21.22 -15.38 -3.05
CA ARG A 16 21.34 -16.74 -3.60
C ARG A 16 20.05 -17.53 -3.45
N ALA A 17 19.37 -17.43 -2.32
CA ALA A 17 18.09 -18.10 -2.11
C ALA A 17 17.03 -17.59 -3.09
N LEU A 18 16.92 -16.28 -3.28
CA LEU A 18 16.00 -15.68 -4.25
C LEU A 18 16.35 -16.12 -5.68
N ALA A 19 17.63 -16.12 -6.06
CA ALA A 19 18.07 -16.54 -7.38
C ALA A 19 17.79 -18.03 -7.65
N ASN A 20 18.10 -18.91 -6.69
CA ASN A 20 17.95 -20.35 -6.84
C ASN A 20 16.48 -20.81 -6.89
N HIS A 21 15.56 -19.99 -6.39
CA HIS A 21 14.12 -20.31 -6.35
C HIS A 21 13.28 -19.28 -7.13
N ALA A 22 13.92 -18.58 -8.08
CA ALA A 22 13.28 -17.50 -8.82
C ALA A 22 12.01 -17.95 -9.56
N SER A 23 11.99 -19.16 -10.13
CA SER A 23 10.82 -19.71 -10.83
C SER A 23 9.58 -19.80 -9.93
N LEU A 24 9.73 -20.41 -8.75
CA LEU A 24 8.64 -20.51 -7.77
C LEU A 24 8.22 -19.14 -7.25
N ILE A 25 9.19 -18.29 -6.91
CA ILE A 25 8.91 -16.96 -6.35
C ILE A 25 8.16 -16.09 -7.37
N ASN A 26 8.57 -16.12 -8.65
CA ASN A 26 7.88 -15.40 -9.71
C ASN A 26 6.45 -15.91 -9.91
N GLU A 27 6.25 -17.23 -10.00
CA GLU A 27 4.91 -17.81 -10.15
C GLU A 27 3.98 -17.42 -8.99
N LEU A 28 4.47 -17.51 -7.75
CA LEU A 28 3.72 -17.14 -6.56
C LEU A 28 3.42 -15.62 -6.53
N PHE A 29 4.36 -14.78 -6.95
CA PHE A 29 4.19 -13.33 -6.99
C PHE A 29 3.19 -12.91 -8.09
N GLU A 30 3.27 -13.51 -9.27
CA GLU A 30 2.36 -13.23 -10.39
C GLU A 30 0.91 -13.64 -10.09
N LYS A 31 0.70 -14.68 -9.27
CA LYS A 31 -0.61 -15.13 -8.83
C LYS A 31 -1.25 -14.27 -7.72
N ARG A 32 -0.63 -13.15 -7.31
CA ARG A 32 -1.20 -12.05 -6.52
C ARG A 32 -2.11 -12.50 -5.35
N ASN A 33 -1.51 -13.04 -4.30
CA ASN A 33 -2.17 -13.55 -3.08
C ASN A 33 -3.04 -14.80 -3.26
N LEU A 34 -2.97 -15.47 -4.42
CA LEU A 34 -3.52 -16.81 -4.58
C LEU A 34 -2.44 -17.84 -4.28
N SER A 35 -2.76 -18.77 -3.41
CA SER A 35 -1.91 -19.91 -3.14
C SER A 35 -1.94 -20.89 -4.33
N ILE A 36 -0.82 -21.50 -4.64
CA ILE A 36 -0.72 -22.60 -5.61
C ILE A 36 -0.78 -23.91 -4.88
N ARG A 37 -1.21 -24.98 -5.54
CA ARG A 37 -1.15 -26.30 -4.93
C ARG A 37 0.30 -26.77 -4.83
N LYS A 38 0.62 -27.56 -3.81
CA LYS A 38 1.96 -28.11 -3.60
C LYS A 38 2.42 -28.98 -4.77
N GLU A 39 1.48 -29.69 -5.40
CA GLU A 39 1.70 -30.45 -6.65
C GLU A 39 2.18 -29.56 -7.82
N ASP A 40 1.72 -28.31 -7.89
CA ASP A 40 2.15 -27.33 -8.89
C ASP A 40 3.42 -26.59 -8.48
N ALA A 41 3.71 -26.49 -7.18
CA ALA A 41 4.89 -25.83 -6.64
C ALA A 41 6.17 -26.67 -6.79
N LEU A 42 6.04 -28.00 -6.68
CA LEU A 42 7.17 -28.93 -6.65
C LEU A 42 8.00 -28.93 -7.96
N PRO A 43 7.38 -28.90 -9.16
CA PRO A 43 8.12 -28.76 -10.42
C PRO A 43 8.92 -27.44 -10.51
N LEU A 44 8.44 -26.37 -9.87
CA LEU A 44 9.09 -25.05 -9.90
C LEU A 44 10.37 -24.98 -9.04
N VAL A 45 10.65 -26.03 -8.28
CA VAL A 45 11.87 -26.18 -7.48
C VAL A 45 12.69 -27.42 -7.86
N ASP A 46 12.61 -27.86 -9.12
CA ASP A 46 13.27 -29.07 -9.65
C ASP A 46 12.87 -30.36 -8.92
N ASP A 47 11.60 -30.47 -8.53
CA ASP A 47 11.01 -31.62 -7.85
C ASP A 47 11.66 -31.99 -6.49
N LYS A 48 12.29 -30.99 -5.85
CA LYS A 48 13.00 -31.18 -4.57
C LYS A 48 12.21 -30.58 -3.40
N GLU A 49 11.55 -31.42 -2.61
CA GLU A 49 10.82 -30.99 -1.41
C GLU A 49 11.70 -30.24 -0.41
N GLU A 50 12.99 -30.61 -0.30
CA GLU A 50 13.96 -29.94 0.57
C GLU A 50 14.07 -28.43 0.30
N ARG A 51 13.84 -28.01 -0.94
CA ARG A 51 13.87 -26.59 -1.34
C ARG A 51 12.63 -25.83 -0.89
N LEU A 52 11.46 -26.45 -0.94
CA LEU A 52 10.25 -25.88 -0.33
C LEU A 52 10.44 -25.75 1.18
N HIS A 53 10.94 -26.81 1.83
CA HIS A 53 11.22 -26.79 3.26
C HIS A 53 12.25 -25.71 3.64
N TYR A 54 13.28 -25.50 2.80
CA TYR A 54 14.27 -24.44 3.00
C TYR A 54 13.65 -23.05 2.99
N LEU A 55 12.78 -22.76 2.01
CA LEU A 55 12.07 -21.49 1.90
C LEU A 55 11.06 -21.31 3.04
N GLN A 56 10.37 -22.37 3.45
CA GLN A 56 9.42 -22.37 4.56
C GLN A 56 10.12 -22.08 5.90
N GLN A 57 11.27 -22.70 6.16
CA GLN A 57 12.06 -22.45 7.37
C GLN A 57 12.55 -21.00 7.48
N ARG A 58 12.79 -20.36 6.34
CA ARG A 58 13.20 -18.94 6.23
C ARG A 58 12.02 -18.00 6.10
N GLU A 59 10.81 -18.53 6.21
CA GLU A 59 9.56 -17.78 6.12
C GLU A 59 9.45 -16.95 4.82
N VAL A 60 10.03 -17.45 3.73
CA VAL A 60 9.86 -16.88 2.38
C VAL A 60 8.51 -17.30 1.82
N ILE A 61 8.12 -18.55 2.09
CA ILE A 61 6.82 -19.12 1.73
C ILE A 61 6.12 -19.63 2.99
N ARG A 62 4.79 -19.73 2.91
CA ARG A 62 3.94 -20.39 3.90
C ARG A 62 3.23 -21.56 3.24
N GLU A 63 3.04 -22.64 3.99
CA GLU A 63 2.22 -23.77 3.58
C GLU A 63 0.96 -23.80 4.45
N ASN A 64 -0.20 -23.94 3.82
CA ASN A 64 -1.49 -24.10 4.47
C ASN A 64 -2.25 -25.27 3.85
N GLY A 65 -2.12 -26.46 4.45
CA GLY A 65 -2.59 -27.71 3.85
C GLY A 65 -1.83 -28.02 2.56
N ASP A 66 -2.56 -28.28 1.48
CA ASP A 66 -1.98 -28.60 0.16
C ASP A 66 -1.60 -27.35 -0.64
N PHE A 67 -1.61 -26.18 -0.01
CA PHE A 67 -1.38 -24.91 -0.68
C PHE A 67 -0.08 -24.25 -0.21
N THR A 68 0.64 -23.68 -1.15
CA THR A 68 1.87 -22.91 -0.96
C THR A 68 1.64 -21.47 -1.41
N GLU A 69 2.03 -20.51 -0.58
CA GLU A 69 1.94 -19.08 -0.85
C GLU A 69 3.23 -18.35 -0.44
N LEU A 70 3.48 -17.17 -0.99
CA LEU A 70 4.54 -16.30 -0.47
C LEU A 70 4.15 -15.73 0.89
N ASP A 71 5.14 -15.55 1.76
CA ASP A 71 4.94 -14.79 2.99
C ASP A 71 4.71 -13.31 2.68
N GLU A 72 3.80 -12.70 3.43
CA GLU A 72 3.36 -11.31 3.24
C GLU A 72 4.53 -10.31 3.24
N ARG A 73 5.54 -10.52 4.08
CA ARG A 73 6.73 -9.64 4.12
C ARG A 73 7.54 -9.68 2.82
N PHE A 74 7.57 -10.83 2.15
CA PHE A 74 8.27 -10.97 0.87
C PHE A 74 7.44 -10.38 -0.27
N ILE A 75 6.12 -10.51 -0.23
CA ILE A 75 5.22 -9.83 -1.16
C ILE A 75 5.45 -8.32 -1.05
N ASP A 76 5.34 -7.75 0.16
CA ASP A 76 5.60 -6.33 0.41
C ASP A 76 6.98 -5.89 -0.08
N PHE A 77 8.02 -6.69 0.18
CA PHE A 77 9.37 -6.39 -0.28
C PHE A 77 9.47 -6.32 -1.81
N PHE A 78 8.93 -7.30 -2.54
CA PHE A 78 8.96 -7.30 -3.99
C PHE A 78 8.10 -6.18 -4.58
N GLU A 79 6.91 -5.94 -4.02
CA GLU A 79 6.04 -4.83 -4.41
C GLU A 79 6.73 -3.48 -4.23
N GLN A 80 7.47 -3.31 -3.13
CA GLN A 80 8.24 -2.09 -2.85
C GLN A 80 9.44 -1.89 -3.78
N VAL A 81 10.13 -2.98 -4.15
CA VAL A 81 11.35 -2.93 -4.99
C VAL A 81 11.01 -2.84 -6.49
N LEU A 82 9.96 -3.54 -6.92
CA LEU A 82 9.51 -3.59 -8.31
C LEU A 82 8.52 -2.47 -8.66
N ASP A 83 8.10 -1.70 -7.67
CA ASP A 83 7.11 -0.62 -7.80
C ASP A 83 5.75 -1.14 -8.33
N VAL A 84 5.33 -2.32 -7.85
CA VAL A 84 4.08 -2.98 -8.25
C VAL A 84 3.20 -3.17 -7.02
N ASN A 85 1.92 -2.83 -7.09
CA ASN A 85 0.87 -3.25 -6.14
C ASN A 85 1.01 -2.99 -4.63
N ALA A 86 2.01 -2.23 -4.18
CA ALA A 86 2.21 -1.99 -2.75
C ALA A 86 0.91 -1.59 -2.02
N GLU A 87 0.60 -2.27 -0.92
CA GLU A 87 -0.37 -1.76 0.02
C GLU A 87 0.01 -0.32 0.39
N ILE A 88 -0.99 0.58 0.41
CA ILE A 88 -0.78 1.97 0.81
C ILE A 88 -0.30 1.96 2.27
N ASN A 89 1.00 2.10 2.46
CA ASN A 89 1.66 2.02 3.75
C ASN A 89 2.15 3.41 4.16
N ASN A 90 1.40 4.04 5.07
CA ASN A 90 1.74 5.35 5.61
C ASN A 90 2.74 5.27 6.78
N ALA A 91 2.95 4.08 7.37
CA ALA A 91 3.88 3.91 8.50
C ALA A 91 5.31 4.21 8.08
N PHE A 92 5.72 3.74 6.90
CA PHE A 92 7.04 4.01 6.36
C PHE A 92 7.32 5.50 6.15
N ILE A 93 6.31 6.29 5.72
CA ILE A 93 6.44 7.74 5.57
C ILE A 93 6.56 8.41 6.94
N LYS A 94 5.79 7.96 7.94
CA LYS A 94 5.88 8.45 9.33
C LYS A 94 7.26 8.19 9.91
N GLU A 95 7.76 6.97 9.82
CA GLU A 95 9.11 6.60 10.30
C GLU A 95 10.20 7.40 9.57
N SER A 96 10.07 7.58 8.26
CA SER A 96 11.03 8.38 7.47
C SER A 96 10.98 9.86 7.88
N LEU A 97 9.82 10.39 8.24
CA LEU A 97 9.67 11.76 8.74
C LEU A 97 10.31 11.94 10.12
N GLU A 98 10.14 10.98 11.03
CA GLU A 98 10.81 10.97 12.33
C GLU A 98 12.33 10.84 12.16
N ALA A 99 12.80 9.94 11.30
CA ALA A 99 14.21 9.80 10.96
C ALA A 99 14.78 11.08 10.35
N LEU A 100 14.02 11.76 9.49
CA LEU A 100 14.41 13.06 8.93
C LEU A 100 14.60 14.11 10.03
N GLN A 101 13.64 14.24 10.95
CA GLN A 101 13.75 15.17 12.09
C GLN A 101 14.99 14.89 12.95
N ASN A 102 15.20 13.62 13.32
CA ASN A 102 16.34 13.21 14.12
C ASN A 102 17.68 13.49 13.42
N ASN A 103 17.80 13.16 12.13
CA ASN A 103 19.03 13.40 11.38
C ASN A 103 19.32 14.91 11.17
N ILE A 104 18.29 15.75 11.04
CA ILE A 104 18.45 17.21 11.02
C ILE A 104 18.97 17.70 12.37
N HIS A 105 18.37 17.27 13.48
CA HIS A 105 18.83 17.62 14.82
C HIS A 105 20.30 17.20 15.04
N TYR A 106 20.66 15.96 14.69
CA TYR A 106 22.04 15.49 14.81
C TYR A 106 23.03 16.27 13.95
N TYR A 107 22.62 16.71 12.76
CA TYR A 107 23.46 17.57 11.92
C TYR A 107 23.76 18.92 12.59
N ILE A 108 22.77 19.52 13.24
CA ILE A 108 22.92 20.84 13.90
C ILE A 108 23.88 20.72 15.09
N GLU A 109 23.73 19.70 15.92
CA GLU A 109 24.53 19.49 17.15
C GLU A 109 25.96 18.98 16.88
N GLU A 110 26.19 18.28 15.76
CA GLU A 110 27.48 17.64 15.48
C GLU A 110 28.57 18.68 15.16
N LYS A 111 29.78 18.51 15.73
CA LYS A 111 30.92 19.43 15.52
C LYS A 111 31.88 18.89 14.46
N SER A 112 31.94 17.57 14.27
CA SER A 112 32.79 16.94 13.27
C SER A 112 32.23 17.08 11.86
N THR A 113 33.00 17.68 10.96
CA THR A 113 32.62 17.86 9.55
C THR A 113 32.31 16.53 8.85
N SER A 114 33.08 15.47 9.11
CA SER A 114 32.87 14.15 8.50
C SER A 114 31.53 13.53 8.93
N ARG A 115 31.19 13.61 10.23
CA ARG A 115 29.93 13.08 10.75
C ARG A 115 28.73 13.94 10.31
N LYS A 116 28.89 15.27 10.25
CA LYS A 116 27.91 16.19 9.64
C LYS A 116 27.58 15.78 8.21
N SER A 117 28.58 15.50 7.37
CA SER A 117 28.33 15.04 6.00
C SER A 117 27.58 13.71 5.95
N SER A 118 27.79 12.81 6.91
CA SER A 118 27.02 11.55 7.02
C SER A 118 25.55 11.80 7.35
N TYR A 119 25.25 12.65 8.33
CA TYR A 119 23.88 13.02 8.66
C TYR A 119 23.19 13.75 7.49
N LEU A 120 23.90 14.63 6.78
CA LEU A 120 23.37 15.28 5.58
C LEU A 120 23.01 14.29 4.47
N ARG A 121 23.83 13.24 4.25
CA ARG A 121 23.50 12.17 3.30
C ARG A 121 22.23 11.42 3.72
N LYS A 122 22.06 11.14 5.02
CA LYS A 122 20.84 10.51 5.55
C LYS A 122 19.61 11.40 5.35
N VAL A 123 19.71 12.69 5.67
CA VAL A 123 18.64 13.68 5.40
C VAL A 123 18.23 13.65 3.92
N LYS A 124 19.19 13.70 2.99
CA LYS A 124 18.92 13.61 1.55
C LYS A 124 18.23 12.31 1.15
N ALA A 125 18.63 11.19 1.74
CA ALA A 125 18.01 9.89 1.50
C ALA A 125 16.56 9.84 2.02
N GLU A 126 16.29 10.32 3.23
CA GLU A 126 14.94 10.34 3.80
C GLU A 126 13.99 11.24 3.01
N ILE A 127 14.44 12.43 2.55
CA ILE A 127 13.58 13.30 1.72
C ILE A 127 13.20 12.61 0.41
N ARG A 128 14.15 11.96 -0.27
CA ARG A 128 13.84 11.20 -1.51
C ARG A 128 12.86 10.05 -1.23
N LYS A 129 13.09 9.32 -0.14
CA LYS A 129 12.26 8.20 0.29
C LYS A 129 10.83 8.65 0.55
N ILE A 130 10.63 9.74 1.29
CA ILE A 130 9.32 10.37 1.50
C ILE A 130 8.71 10.78 0.15
N THR A 131 9.47 11.47 -0.71
CA THR A 131 8.98 11.94 -2.02
C THR A 131 8.42 10.80 -2.87
N ASN A 132 9.21 9.73 -3.02
CA ASN A 132 8.88 8.59 -3.86
C ASN A 132 7.73 7.76 -3.26
N SER A 133 7.77 7.52 -1.94
CA SER A 133 6.75 6.73 -1.26
C SER A 133 5.38 7.44 -1.27
N THR A 134 5.36 8.75 -1.04
CA THR A 134 4.12 9.54 -1.11
C THR A 134 3.53 9.51 -2.51
N TRP A 135 4.35 9.69 -3.56
CA TRP A 135 3.88 9.59 -4.94
C TRP A 135 3.26 8.23 -5.24
N ARG A 136 3.96 7.14 -4.85
CA ARG A 136 3.50 5.77 -5.04
C ARG A 136 2.18 5.50 -4.32
N ASN A 137 2.09 5.84 -3.04
CA ASN A 137 0.89 5.65 -2.23
C ASN A 137 -0.35 6.30 -2.87
N VAL A 138 -0.18 7.42 -3.57
CA VAL A 138 -1.29 8.12 -4.25
C VAL A 138 -1.72 7.40 -5.53
N LEU A 139 -0.76 6.89 -6.31
CA LEU A 139 -1.05 6.06 -7.49
C LEU A 139 -1.77 4.77 -7.10
N ASP A 140 -1.28 4.08 -6.06
CA ASP A 140 -1.89 2.86 -5.55
C ASP A 140 -3.28 3.13 -4.96
N LEU A 141 -3.45 4.24 -4.23
CA LEU A 141 -4.76 4.69 -3.74
C LEU A 141 -5.76 4.84 -4.88
N ARG A 142 -5.39 5.52 -5.95
CA ARG A 142 -6.24 5.70 -7.13
C ARG A 142 -6.62 4.35 -7.75
N ARG A 143 -5.64 3.48 -8.01
CA ARG A 143 -5.90 2.15 -8.59
C ARG A 143 -6.82 1.31 -7.71
N ASN A 144 -6.54 1.26 -6.41
CA ASN A 144 -7.29 0.45 -5.46
C ASN A 144 -8.76 0.91 -5.32
N ILE A 145 -9.01 2.23 -5.38
CA ILE A 145 -10.37 2.78 -5.40
C ILE A 145 -11.13 2.36 -6.67
N GLU A 146 -10.47 2.49 -7.83
CA GLU A 146 -11.05 2.13 -9.12
C GLU A 146 -11.37 0.62 -9.21
N ASP A 147 -10.41 -0.22 -8.82
CA ASP A 147 -10.56 -1.68 -8.83
C ASP A 147 -11.63 -2.12 -7.84
N THR A 148 -11.64 -1.59 -6.61
CA THR A 148 -12.68 -1.89 -5.63
C THR A 148 -14.06 -1.50 -6.14
N TYR A 149 -14.19 -0.33 -6.75
CA TYR A 149 -15.48 0.11 -7.28
C TYR A 149 -15.99 -0.79 -8.43
N LYS A 150 -15.10 -1.24 -9.31
CA LYS A 150 -15.47 -2.09 -10.46
C LYS A 150 -15.73 -3.54 -10.08
N THR A 151 -14.91 -4.11 -9.19
CA THR A 151 -14.83 -5.57 -9.00
C THR A 151 -15.58 -6.09 -7.78
N GLU A 152 -15.70 -5.32 -6.69
CA GLU A 152 -16.33 -5.80 -5.46
C GLU A 152 -17.87 -5.98 -5.68
N PRO A 153 -18.43 -7.20 -5.61
CA PRO A 153 -19.85 -7.39 -5.86
C PRO A 153 -20.71 -6.95 -4.67
N ASN A 154 -20.20 -7.08 -3.44
CA ASN A 154 -20.97 -6.80 -2.24
C ASN A 154 -20.94 -5.29 -1.94
N TYR A 155 -22.09 -4.62 -2.08
CA TYR A 155 -22.18 -3.17 -1.87
C TYR A 155 -21.83 -2.71 -0.45
N LYS A 156 -22.08 -3.52 0.59
CA LYS A 156 -21.70 -3.15 1.96
C LYS A 156 -20.17 -3.13 2.09
N ILE A 157 -19.52 -4.21 1.66
CA ILE A 157 -18.05 -4.32 1.66
C ILE A 157 -17.41 -3.25 0.75
N LYS A 158 -18.01 -2.98 -0.42
CA LYS A 158 -17.55 -1.92 -1.34
C LYS A 158 -17.54 -0.56 -0.67
N ILE A 159 -18.63 -0.20 0.02
CA ILE A 159 -18.74 1.07 0.72
C ILE A 159 -17.69 1.16 1.82
N ASP A 160 -17.53 0.11 2.64
CA ASP A 160 -16.57 0.09 3.74
C ASP A 160 -15.12 0.22 3.24
N LYS A 161 -14.76 -0.50 2.17
CA LYS A 161 -13.44 -0.39 1.52
C LYS A 161 -13.19 1.01 0.95
N LEU A 162 -14.16 1.60 0.24
CA LEU A 162 -14.03 2.95 -0.29
C LEU A 162 -13.87 4.01 0.81
N GLN A 163 -14.60 3.88 1.93
CA GLN A 163 -14.40 4.75 3.12
C GLN A 163 -13.04 4.53 3.77
N HIS A 164 -12.53 3.30 3.77
CA HIS A 164 -11.18 3.02 4.24
C HIS A 164 -10.11 3.72 3.38
N TYR A 165 -10.23 3.68 2.06
CA TYR A 165 -9.33 4.41 1.16
C TYR A 165 -9.43 5.93 1.33
N ASP A 166 -10.62 6.48 1.55
CA ASP A 166 -10.77 7.92 1.85
C ASP A 166 -10.04 8.33 3.15
N ARG A 167 -10.06 7.48 4.18
CA ARG A 167 -9.24 7.73 5.39
C ARG A 167 -7.74 7.73 5.07
N LYS A 168 -7.26 6.75 4.29
CA LYS A 168 -5.86 6.72 3.85
C LYS A 168 -5.46 7.96 3.03
N ARG A 169 -6.37 8.50 2.21
CA ARG A 169 -6.18 9.78 1.49
C ARG A 169 -5.93 10.94 2.44
N ILE A 170 -6.73 11.04 3.51
CA ILE A 170 -6.59 12.08 4.54
C ILE A 170 -5.24 11.94 5.24
N ASP A 171 -4.87 10.73 5.66
CA ASP A 171 -3.56 10.46 6.28
C ASP A 171 -2.39 10.90 5.39
N ILE A 172 -2.43 10.61 4.09
CA ILE A 172 -1.39 11.05 3.14
C ILE A 172 -1.34 12.57 3.06
N THR A 173 -2.49 13.23 3.07
CA THR A 173 -2.58 14.70 3.05
C THR A 173 -1.93 15.32 4.29
N GLU A 174 -2.18 14.76 5.47
CA GLU A 174 -1.56 15.20 6.73
C GLU A 174 -0.04 14.98 6.74
N LEU A 175 0.43 13.87 6.15
CA LEU A 175 1.86 13.59 6.02
C LEU A 175 2.58 14.56 5.09
N ILE A 176 1.94 14.95 3.98
CA ILE A 176 2.46 15.98 3.07
C ILE A 176 2.60 17.29 3.82
N GLN A 177 1.55 17.74 4.51
CA GLN A 177 1.57 18.99 5.27
C GLN A 177 2.67 18.97 6.34
N SER A 178 2.78 17.89 7.10
CA SER A 178 3.81 17.72 8.13
C SER A 178 5.22 17.77 7.55
N THR A 179 5.43 17.14 6.40
CA THR A 179 6.72 17.14 5.69
C THR A 179 7.04 18.53 5.12
N GLU A 180 6.06 19.23 4.54
CA GLU A 180 6.24 20.59 4.02
C GLU A 180 6.60 21.57 5.13
N THR A 181 5.87 21.54 6.25
CA THR A 181 6.17 22.36 7.43
C THR A 181 7.58 22.09 7.96
N LEU A 182 8.01 20.82 8.03
CA LEU A 182 9.36 20.50 8.47
C LEU A 182 10.43 21.05 7.50
N CYS A 183 10.26 20.82 6.21
CA CYS A 183 11.27 21.12 5.19
C CYS A 183 11.33 22.61 4.76
N PHE A 184 10.24 23.36 4.94
CA PHE A 184 10.13 24.74 4.43
C PHE A 184 9.87 25.80 5.52
N GLU A 185 9.37 25.41 6.70
CA GLU A 185 8.98 26.37 7.75
C GLU A 185 9.83 26.24 9.02
N LYS A 186 9.92 25.02 9.61
CA LYS A 186 10.55 24.80 10.91
C LYS A 186 12.07 24.80 10.86
N GLU A 187 12.67 24.09 9.92
CA GLU A 187 14.13 23.84 9.92
C GLU A 187 14.93 24.88 9.12
N ARG A 188 14.50 26.16 9.20
CA ARG A 188 15.12 27.26 8.44
C ARG A 188 16.61 27.43 8.74
N LEU A 189 17.04 27.12 9.96
CA LEU A 189 18.44 27.19 10.41
C LEU A 189 19.31 26.09 9.77
N PHE A 190 18.80 24.86 9.64
CA PHE A 190 19.52 23.78 8.94
C PHE A 190 19.73 24.13 7.47
N PHE A 191 18.66 24.58 6.79
CA PHE A 191 18.73 24.85 5.35
C PHE A 191 19.48 26.14 4.98
N SER A 192 19.63 27.10 5.91
CA SER A 192 20.50 28.27 5.70
C SER A 192 21.97 27.93 5.90
N GLN A 193 22.29 26.96 6.76
CA GLN A 193 23.66 26.52 7.05
C GLN A 193 24.18 25.45 6.09
N ALA A 194 23.31 24.56 5.61
CA ALA A 194 23.66 23.52 4.65
C ALA A 194 23.65 24.09 3.22
N THR A 195 24.75 24.72 2.80
CA THR A 195 24.99 25.14 1.42
C THR A 195 25.32 23.93 0.52
N ASP A 196 24.33 23.05 0.31
CA ASP A 196 24.45 21.84 -0.51
C ASP A 196 23.51 21.94 -1.74
N GLU A 197 24.09 22.01 -2.95
CA GLU A 197 23.30 22.11 -4.19
C GLU A 197 22.39 20.89 -4.39
N GLU A 198 22.87 19.70 -4.05
CA GLU A 198 22.10 18.47 -4.20
C GLU A 198 20.85 18.49 -3.31
N LEU A 199 20.98 18.92 -2.06
CA LEU A 199 19.86 19.11 -1.14
C LEU A 199 18.83 20.09 -1.71
N ASN A 200 19.29 21.22 -2.27
CA ASN A 200 18.38 22.20 -2.89
C ASN A 200 17.60 21.59 -4.08
N ARG A 201 18.26 20.80 -4.92
CA ARG A 201 17.59 20.07 -6.02
C ARG A 201 16.56 19.08 -5.49
N ILE A 202 16.89 18.31 -4.45
CA ILE A 202 15.97 17.36 -3.81
C ILE A 202 14.75 18.08 -3.21
N LYS A 203 14.94 19.20 -2.52
CA LYS A 203 13.83 20.01 -1.98
C LYS A 203 12.92 20.55 -3.07
N TRP A 204 13.50 21.01 -4.16
CA TRP A 204 12.74 21.51 -5.29
C TRP A 204 11.91 20.38 -5.92
N GLN A 205 12.51 19.20 -6.10
CA GLN A 205 11.81 18.00 -6.57
C GLN A 205 10.65 17.61 -5.64
N LEU A 206 10.91 17.57 -4.32
CA LEU A 206 9.89 17.31 -3.29
C LEU A 206 8.69 18.25 -3.48
N ARG A 207 8.94 19.56 -3.63
CA ARG A 207 7.89 20.57 -3.78
C ARG A 207 7.05 20.38 -5.04
N ILE A 208 7.67 20.00 -6.17
CA ILE A 208 6.95 19.73 -7.42
C ILE A 208 6.07 18.49 -7.26
N VAL A 209 6.66 17.40 -6.76
CA VAL A 209 5.94 16.14 -6.58
C VAL A 209 4.77 16.35 -5.62
N PHE A 210 4.97 17.05 -4.50
CA PHE A 210 3.91 17.28 -3.53
C PHE A 210 2.76 18.13 -4.09
N ARG A 211 3.06 19.13 -4.92
CA ARG A 211 2.02 19.88 -5.61
C ARG A 211 1.19 18.95 -6.51
N GLU A 212 1.85 18.12 -7.30
CA GLU A 212 1.17 17.15 -8.17
C GLU A 212 0.34 16.16 -7.35
N VAL A 213 0.90 15.60 -6.28
CA VAL A 213 0.19 14.72 -5.36
C VAL A 213 -1.05 15.41 -4.78
N GLN A 214 -0.97 16.67 -4.36
CA GLN A 214 -2.12 17.42 -3.86
C GLN A 214 -3.21 17.63 -4.92
N HIS A 215 -2.85 17.73 -6.21
CA HIS A 215 -3.83 17.72 -7.30
C HIS A 215 -4.48 16.34 -7.43
N GLN A 216 -3.69 15.27 -7.48
CA GLN A 216 -4.18 13.89 -7.57
C GLN A 216 -5.09 13.52 -6.39
N LEU A 217 -4.74 13.87 -5.16
CA LEU A 217 -5.56 13.60 -3.96
C LEU A 217 -6.93 14.28 -4.02
N ARG A 218 -7.01 15.50 -4.60
CA ARG A 218 -8.30 16.20 -4.81
C ARG A 218 -9.16 15.53 -5.87
N GLU A 219 -8.55 14.97 -6.92
CA GLU A 219 -9.28 14.19 -7.93
C GLU A 219 -9.79 12.88 -7.33
N ILE A 220 -8.94 12.17 -6.58
CA ILE A 220 -9.30 10.94 -5.85
C ILE A 220 -10.45 11.20 -4.88
N GLU A 221 -10.45 12.31 -4.16
CA GLU A 221 -11.55 12.71 -3.29
C GLU A 221 -12.88 12.78 -4.03
N LYS A 222 -12.92 13.55 -5.14
CA LYS A 222 -14.13 13.73 -5.94
C LYS A 222 -14.65 12.39 -6.46
N GLN A 223 -13.76 11.56 -6.99
CA GLN A 223 -14.08 10.24 -7.51
C GLN A 223 -14.60 9.31 -6.40
N THR A 224 -14.00 9.34 -5.21
CA THR A 224 -14.41 8.51 -4.08
C THR A 224 -15.79 8.90 -3.57
N ILE A 225 -16.07 10.21 -3.46
CA ILE A 225 -17.40 10.72 -3.09
C ILE A 225 -18.44 10.25 -4.11
N GLU A 226 -18.14 10.37 -5.39
CA GLU A 226 -19.04 9.93 -6.46
C GLU A 226 -19.32 8.41 -6.37
N TYR A 227 -18.28 7.60 -6.24
CA TYR A 227 -18.40 6.14 -6.11
C TYR A 227 -19.17 5.72 -4.87
N LEU A 228 -18.95 6.37 -3.73
CA LEU A 228 -19.71 6.13 -2.50
C LEU A 228 -21.19 6.45 -2.68
N ASN A 229 -21.52 7.57 -3.31
CA ASN A 229 -22.91 7.95 -3.58
C ASN A 229 -23.60 6.96 -4.52
N GLN A 230 -22.92 6.55 -5.60
CA GLN A 230 -23.45 5.55 -6.53
C GLN A 230 -23.64 4.18 -5.84
N ALA A 231 -22.65 3.73 -5.05
CA ALA A 231 -22.73 2.45 -4.34
C ALA A 231 -23.87 2.43 -3.31
N ARG A 232 -24.04 3.51 -2.54
CA ARG A 232 -25.15 3.64 -1.56
C ARG A 232 -26.52 3.62 -2.23
N SER A 233 -26.69 4.36 -3.32
CA SER A 233 -27.94 4.39 -4.08
C SER A 233 -28.31 3.01 -4.63
N ARG A 234 -27.34 2.29 -5.22
CA ARG A 234 -27.55 0.93 -5.71
C ARG A 234 -27.85 -0.07 -4.59
N SER A 235 -27.17 0.04 -3.45
CA SER A 235 -27.45 -0.79 -2.27
C SER A 235 -28.90 -0.61 -1.79
N ALA A 236 -29.35 0.64 -1.65
CA ALA A 236 -30.71 0.95 -1.23
C ALA A 236 -31.77 0.45 -2.25
N LEU A 237 -31.46 0.52 -3.54
CA LEU A 237 -32.34 -0.02 -4.59
C LEU A 237 -32.46 -1.54 -4.51
N ILE A 238 -31.36 -2.25 -4.28
CA ILE A 238 -31.36 -3.72 -4.10
C ILE A 238 -32.18 -4.12 -2.86
N GLU A 239 -32.03 -3.42 -1.75
CA GLU A 239 -32.83 -3.66 -0.54
C GLU A 239 -34.33 -3.46 -0.79
N LYS A 240 -34.69 -2.39 -1.51
CA LYS A 240 -36.07 -2.15 -1.95
C LYS A 240 -36.58 -3.27 -2.86
N LEU A 241 -35.78 -3.73 -3.83
CA LEU A 241 -36.14 -4.84 -4.71
C LEU A 241 -36.34 -6.15 -3.95
N HIS A 242 -35.48 -6.46 -2.98
CA HIS A 242 -35.65 -7.63 -2.12
C HIS A 242 -36.96 -7.55 -1.33
N LYS A 243 -37.32 -6.37 -0.81
CA LYS A 243 -38.60 -6.16 -0.12
C LYS A 243 -39.80 -6.35 -1.07
N VAL A 244 -39.73 -5.80 -2.28
CA VAL A 244 -40.78 -5.99 -3.30
C VAL A 244 -40.91 -7.45 -3.70
N LYS A 245 -39.78 -8.15 -3.91
CA LYS A 245 -39.76 -9.59 -4.21
C LYS A 245 -40.38 -10.40 -3.06
N PHE A 246 -40.02 -10.10 -1.81
CA PHE A 246 -40.61 -10.76 -0.65
C PHE A 246 -42.14 -10.58 -0.59
N LEU A 247 -42.63 -9.35 -0.78
CA LEU A 247 -44.06 -9.08 -0.85
C LEU A 247 -44.73 -9.80 -2.04
N LYS A 248 -44.03 -9.97 -3.16
CA LYS A 248 -44.51 -10.70 -4.33
C LYS A 248 -44.68 -12.18 -4.01
N ASP A 249 -43.65 -12.78 -3.43
CA ASP A 249 -43.57 -14.21 -3.15
C ASP A 249 -44.61 -14.61 -2.08
N ARG A 250 -45.03 -13.69 -1.22
CA ARG A 250 -46.13 -13.86 -0.26
C ARG A 250 -47.53 -13.52 -0.79
N PHE A 251 -47.66 -13.13 -2.07
CA PHE A 251 -48.91 -12.61 -2.68
C PHE A 251 -49.50 -11.35 -2.01
N GLU A 252 -48.74 -10.67 -1.14
CA GLU A 252 -49.14 -9.50 -0.35
C GLU A 252 -48.93 -8.17 -1.11
N LEU A 253 -48.31 -8.19 -2.30
CA LEU A 253 -48.04 -6.98 -3.09
C LEU A 253 -49.27 -6.11 -3.34
N LYS A 254 -50.44 -6.73 -3.55
CA LYS A 254 -51.68 -6.01 -3.86
C LYS A 254 -52.31 -5.35 -2.62
N GLU A 255 -52.02 -5.86 -1.43
CA GLU A 255 -52.60 -5.34 -0.18
C GLU A 255 -51.78 -4.18 0.39
N TYR A 256 -50.45 -4.21 0.20
CA TYR A 256 -49.55 -3.21 0.80
C TYR A 256 -48.89 -2.25 -0.21
N SER A 257 -49.27 -2.29 -1.50
CA SER A 257 -48.73 -1.35 -2.49
C SER A 257 -49.72 -0.99 -3.59
N ASN A 258 -49.55 0.18 -4.20
CA ASN A 258 -50.31 0.66 -5.36
C ASN A 258 -49.78 0.10 -6.69
N PHE A 259 -49.07 -1.03 -6.68
CA PHE A 259 -48.37 -1.60 -7.84
C PHE A 259 -49.26 -1.76 -9.10
N VAL A 260 -50.54 -2.09 -8.91
CA VAL A 260 -51.52 -2.24 -10.02
C VAL A 260 -51.88 -0.90 -10.67
N GLN A 261 -51.79 0.22 -9.95
CA GLN A 261 -52.08 1.56 -10.47
C GLN A 261 -50.90 2.17 -11.23
N VAL A 262 -49.67 1.78 -10.90
CA VAL A 262 -48.43 2.30 -11.51
C VAL A 262 -48.06 1.56 -12.81
N LEU A 263 -48.58 0.34 -13.02
CA LEU A 263 -48.37 -0.45 -14.24
C LEU A 263 -49.37 -0.16 -15.38
N LYS A 264 -50.36 0.71 -15.16
CA LYS A 264 -51.29 1.19 -16.20
C LYS A 264 -50.73 2.42 -16.89
#